data_AF-A0A101PUM0-F1
#
_entry.id   AF-A0A101PUM0-F1
#
_cell.length_a   1.000
_cell.length_b   1.000
_cell.length_c   1.000
_cell.angle_alpha   90.00
_cell.angle_beta   90.00
_cell.angle_gamma   90.00
#
_symmetry.space_group_name_H-M   'P 1'
#
loop_
_entity.id
_entity.type
_entity.pdbx_description
1 polymer ?
#
loop_
_entity_poly.entity_id
_entity_poly.type
_entity_poly.pdbx_seq_one_letter_code
_entity_poly.pdbx_strand_id
1 'polypeptide(L)'
;MEAMDAEGVRASMPREAISPYEAANRIAAALGTPNEPGQPPAVSTYAVERLIALGLLLDLSAHRRYTLLNPDQVDQVAAREGLAELLDREAPLGPEQAAARLGVRRVDFEWMRRLGWISPVSWGRVQFGASKAGAVNAPRFATGHVDDLPATHPEIDWTQLRRVGKGRRSPLAALRPEPTPVPA
;
A
#
# COMPACT_ATOMS: atom_id res chain seq x y z
N MET A 1 22.98 -3.06 -29.98
CA MET A 1 22.64 -2.74 -28.58
C MET A 1 23.75 -1.82 -28.10
N GLU A 2 23.56 -0.51 -28.19
CA GLU A 2 24.55 0.46 -27.69
C GLU A 2 24.61 0.32 -26.18
N ALA A 3 25.82 0.14 -25.64
CA ALA A 3 26.06 0.18 -24.21
C ALA A 3 25.74 1.61 -23.73
N MET A 4 24.77 1.75 -22.82
CA MET A 4 24.53 3.03 -22.15
C MET A 4 25.84 3.53 -21.56
N ASP A 5 26.20 4.78 -21.85
CA ASP A 5 27.38 5.43 -21.33
C ASP A 5 27.32 5.48 -19.79
N ALA A 6 28.12 4.61 -19.16
CA ALA A 6 28.18 4.48 -17.71
C ALA A 6 28.67 5.77 -17.04
N GLU A 7 29.43 6.61 -17.76
CA GLU A 7 29.90 7.90 -17.27
C GLU A 7 28.77 8.94 -17.29
N GLY A 8 27.97 8.99 -18.36
CA GLY A 8 26.74 9.78 -18.43
C GLY A 8 25.69 9.40 -17.38
N VAL A 9 25.54 8.10 -17.10
CA VAL A 9 24.65 7.62 -16.01
C VAL A 9 25.19 8.03 -14.64
N ARG A 10 26.51 7.93 -14.39
CA ARG A 10 27.13 8.42 -13.14
C ARG A 10 27.03 9.94 -12.99
N ALA A 11 27.23 10.70 -14.06
CA ALA A 11 27.08 12.15 -14.05
C ALA A 11 25.64 12.58 -13.72
N SER A 12 24.64 11.78 -14.11
CA SER A 12 23.23 11.99 -13.76
C SER A 12 22.85 11.56 -12.33
N MET A 13 23.71 10.80 -11.64
CA MET A 13 23.55 10.34 -10.26
C MET A 13 24.82 10.60 -9.44
N PRO A 14 25.09 11.86 -9.06
CA PRO A 14 26.32 12.23 -8.36
C PRO A 14 26.41 11.65 -6.95
N ARG A 15 25.27 11.26 -6.35
CA ARG A 15 25.18 10.64 -5.03
C ARG A 15 24.96 9.14 -5.12
N GLU A 16 25.55 8.40 -4.18
CA GLU A 16 25.38 6.94 -4.09
C GLU A 16 23.92 6.57 -3.83
N ALA A 17 23.46 5.50 -4.49
CA ALA A 17 22.09 5.01 -4.33
C ALA A 17 21.85 4.51 -2.90
N ILE A 18 20.67 4.78 -2.37
CA ILE A 18 20.32 4.49 -0.98
C ILE A 18 19.31 3.35 -0.86
N SER A 19 19.29 2.72 0.32
CA SER A 19 18.32 1.66 0.64
C SER A 19 16.92 2.22 0.92
N PRO A 20 15.85 1.40 0.87
CA PRO A 20 14.52 1.81 1.29
C PRO A 20 14.44 2.27 2.75
N TYR A 21 15.26 1.69 3.63
CA TYR A 21 15.32 2.09 5.04
C TYR A 21 15.83 3.53 5.18
N GLU A 22 16.91 3.85 4.48
CA GLU A 22 17.48 5.20 4.49
C GLU A 22 16.54 6.21 3.83
N ALA A 23 15.91 5.85 2.71
CA ALA A 23 14.91 6.69 2.06
C ALA A 23 13.73 6.99 2.99
N ALA A 24 13.22 5.98 3.70
CA ALA A 24 12.14 6.15 4.67
C ALA A 24 12.53 7.14 5.79
N ASN A 25 13.75 7.04 6.31
CA ASN A 25 14.25 7.98 7.33
C ASN A 25 14.37 9.42 6.82
N ARG A 26 14.82 9.61 5.57
CA ARG A 26 14.90 10.94 4.95
C ARG A 26 13.53 11.56 4.74
N ILE A 27 12.57 10.78 4.23
CA ILE A 27 11.19 11.23 4.07
C ILE A 27 10.57 11.57 5.44
N ALA A 28 10.74 10.71 6.44
CA ALA A 28 10.27 10.95 7.79
C ALA A 28 10.83 12.25 8.39
N ALA A 29 12.13 12.51 8.20
CA ALA A 29 12.77 13.74 8.65
C ALA A 29 12.23 14.98 7.93
N ALA A 30 12.03 14.90 6.60
CA ALA A 30 11.46 16.00 5.80
C ALA A 30 10.02 16.35 6.20
N LEU A 31 9.24 15.35 6.61
CA LEU A 31 7.87 15.53 7.13
C LEU A 31 7.84 16.04 8.59
N GLY A 32 9.00 16.25 9.23
CA GLY A 32 9.07 16.71 10.62
C GLY A 32 8.78 15.61 11.66
N THR A 33 8.72 14.35 11.24
CA THR A 33 8.43 13.18 12.10
C THR A 33 9.53 12.13 11.94
N PRO A 34 10.79 12.41 12.33
CA PRO A 34 11.89 11.49 12.09
C PRO A 34 11.65 10.13 12.74
N ASN A 35 12.02 9.05 12.04
CA ASN A 35 11.92 7.70 12.59
C ASN A 35 12.91 7.51 13.74
N GLU A 36 12.40 7.07 14.89
CA GLU A 36 13.22 6.81 16.07
C GLU A 36 13.51 5.30 16.25
N PRO A 37 14.75 4.93 16.66
CA PRO A 37 15.06 3.55 16.97
C PRO A 37 14.16 2.97 18.07
N GLY A 38 13.61 1.79 17.85
CA GLY A 38 12.76 1.09 18.82
C GLY A 38 11.31 1.56 18.87
N GLN A 39 10.94 2.60 18.12
CA GLN A 39 9.56 3.02 17.92
C GLN A 39 9.01 2.50 16.59
N PRO A 40 7.68 2.34 16.47
CA PRO A 40 7.06 2.17 15.17
C PRO A 40 7.46 3.34 14.25
N PRO A 41 7.96 3.08 13.03
CA PRO A 41 8.41 4.13 12.14
C PRO A 41 7.22 4.98 11.67
N ALA A 42 7.39 6.30 11.66
CA ALA A 42 6.43 7.24 11.06
C ALA A 42 6.34 7.02 9.53
N VAL A 43 7.49 6.81 8.88
CA VAL A 43 7.55 6.38 7.48
C VAL A 43 8.29 5.05 7.42
N SER A 44 7.59 4.01 6.98
CA SER A 44 8.14 2.64 6.91
C SER A 44 8.77 2.34 5.54
N THR A 45 9.54 1.26 5.44
CA THR A 45 10.00 0.75 4.13
C THR A 45 8.82 0.36 3.22
N TYR A 46 7.69 -0.04 3.79
CA TYR A 46 6.47 -0.28 3.04
C TYR A 46 5.96 1.00 2.36
N ALA A 47 6.01 2.14 3.04
CA ALA A 47 5.63 3.42 2.43
C ALA A 47 6.50 3.72 1.21
N VAL A 48 7.80 3.42 1.28
CA VAL A 48 8.73 3.55 0.15
C VAL A 48 8.36 2.59 -0.98
N GLU A 49 8.03 1.33 -0.68
CA GLU A 49 7.52 0.37 -1.68
C GLU A 49 6.24 0.87 -2.36
N ARG A 50 5.35 1.56 -1.62
CA ARG A 50 4.15 2.18 -2.20
C ARG A 50 4.48 3.35 -3.10
N LEU A 51 5.43 4.20 -2.73
CA LEU A 51 5.89 5.29 -3.59
C LEU A 51 6.51 4.76 -4.89
N ILE A 52 7.20 3.61 -4.85
CA ILE A 52 7.68 2.91 -6.06
C ILE A 52 6.51 2.40 -6.89
N ALA A 53 5.54 1.71 -6.27
CA ALA A 53 4.38 1.16 -6.96
C ALA A 53 3.49 2.25 -7.61
N LEU A 54 3.49 3.46 -7.05
CA LEU A 54 2.83 4.65 -7.60
C LEU A 54 3.67 5.38 -8.67
N GLY A 55 4.88 4.91 -8.97
CA GLY A 55 5.78 5.51 -9.95
C GLY A 55 6.45 6.81 -9.50
N LEU A 56 6.40 7.13 -8.20
CA LEU A 56 7.03 8.33 -7.65
C LEU A 56 8.52 8.12 -7.35
N LEU A 57 8.90 6.89 -7.03
CA LEU A 57 10.28 6.46 -6.87
C LEU A 57 10.62 5.38 -7.89
N LEU A 58 11.83 5.42 -8.45
CA LEU A 58 12.31 4.39 -9.36
C LEU A 58 13.19 3.38 -8.60
N ASP A 59 12.86 2.10 -8.71
CA ASP A 59 13.75 1.04 -8.25
C ASP A 59 14.88 0.84 -9.28
N LEU A 60 16.08 1.27 -8.89
CA LEU A 60 17.30 1.14 -9.70
C LEU A 60 17.94 -0.25 -9.59
N SER A 61 17.37 -1.15 -8.79
CA SER A 61 18.01 -2.42 -8.50
C SER A 61 18.02 -3.37 -9.68
N ALA A 62 17.00 -3.33 -10.57
CA ALA A 62 16.71 -4.15 -11.77
C ALA A 62 17.00 -5.68 -11.67
N HIS A 63 18.18 -6.08 -11.21
CA HIS A 63 18.64 -7.46 -10.97
C HIS A 63 19.38 -7.65 -9.63
N ARG A 64 19.33 -6.70 -8.68
CA ARG A 64 19.94 -6.87 -7.35
C ARG A 64 18.95 -7.47 -6.37
N ARG A 65 19.51 -8.19 -5.38
CA ARG A 65 18.76 -8.79 -4.26
C ARG A 65 18.08 -7.74 -3.35
N TYR A 66 18.43 -6.46 -3.51
CA TYR A 66 17.96 -5.36 -2.67
C TYR A 66 17.62 -4.14 -3.54
N THR A 67 16.47 -3.53 -3.28
CA THR A 67 16.00 -2.27 -3.89
C THR A 67 17.01 -1.15 -3.64
N LEU A 68 17.26 -0.33 -4.66
CA LEU A 68 18.15 0.83 -4.61
C LEU A 68 17.43 2.04 -5.18
N LEU A 69 17.59 3.19 -4.52
CA LEU A 69 16.85 4.41 -4.83
C LEU A 69 17.81 5.56 -5.12
N ASN A 70 17.43 6.41 -6.08
CA ASN A 70 18.13 7.67 -6.31
C ASN A 70 17.84 8.63 -5.13
N PRO A 71 18.84 9.04 -4.34
CA PRO A 71 18.62 9.97 -3.24
C PRO A 71 18.08 11.34 -3.71
N ASP A 72 18.40 11.81 -4.92
CA ASP A 72 17.86 13.08 -5.45
C ASP A 72 16.35 12.97 -5.70
N GLN A 73 15.90 11.83 -6.21
CA GLN A 73 14.47 11.56 -6.39
C GLN A 73 13.75 11.43 -5.04
N VAL A 74 14.40 10.83 -4.04
CA VAL A 74 13.85 10.75 -2.68
C VAL A 74 13.68 12.15 -2.09
N ASP A 75 14.67 13.03 -2.24
CA ASP A 75 14.58 14.41 -1.74
C ASP A 75 13.49 15.22 -2.48
N GLN A 76 13.31 15.00 -3.80
CA GLN A 76 12.21 15.59 -4.57
C GLN A 76 10.84 15.11 -4.09
N VAL A 77 10.69 13.80 -3.85
CA VAL A 77 9.44 13.24 -3.32
C VAL A 77 9.18 13.75 -1.91
N ALA A 78 10.22 13.82 -1.06
CA ALA A 78 10.14 14.34 0.30
C ALA A 78 9.70 15.82 0.37
N ALA A 79 10.05 16.61 -0.65
CA ALA A 79 9.65 18.01 -0.78
C ALA A 79 8.27 18.20 -1.44
N ARG A 80 7.60 17.13 -1.86
CA ARG A 80 6.31 17.21 -2.56
C ARG A 80 5.20 17.68 -1.63
N GLU A 81 4.45 18.69 -2.06
CA GLU A 81 3.20 19.09 -1.40
C GLU A 81 2.18 17.94 -1.37
N GLY A 82 1.55 17.73 -0.21
CA GLY A 82 0.56 16.67 -0.05
C GLY A 82 1.15 15.27 0.20
N LEU A 83 2.47 15.15 0.45
CA LEU A 83 3.09 13.84 0.67
C LEU A 83 2.53 13.13 1.92
N ALA A 84 2.33 13.86 3.02
CA ALA A 84 1.80 13.27 4.25
C ALA A 84 0.41 12.67 4.02
N GLU A 85 -0.47 13.43 3.36
CA GLU A 85 -1.82 13.00 2.98
C GLU A 85 -1.79 11.80 2.02
N LEU A 86 -0.85 11.79 1.08
CA LEU A 86 -0.65 10.65 0.19
C LEU A 86 -0.22 9.40 0.97
N LEU A 87 0.72 9.53 1.90
CA LEU A 87 1.19 8.41 2.72
C LEU A 87 0.09 7.87 3.63
N ASP A 88 -0.72 8.75 4.23
CA ASP A 88 -1.89 8.37 5.02
C ASP A 88 -2.92 7.62 4.17
N ARG A 89 -3.15 8.10 2.95
CA ARG A 89 -4.04 7.45 1.98
C ARG A 89 -3.53 6.07 1.55
N GLU A 90 -2.22 5.89 1.45
CA GLU A 90 -1.58 4.63 1.09
C GLU A 90 -1.29 3.70 2.28
N ALA A 91 -1.61 4.15 3.50
CA ALA A 91 -1.38 3.38 4.71
C ALA A 91 -2.05 1.99 4.61
N PRO A 92 -1.33 0.89 4.92
CA PRO A 92 -1.83 -0.45 4.69
C PRO A 92 -2.84 -0.87 5.74
N LEU A 93 -3.99 -1.38 5.30
CA LEU A 93 -4.98 -2.03 6.15
C LEU A 93 -5.07 -3.52 5.84
N GLY A 94 -5.02 -4.35 6.88
CA GLY A 94 -5.43 -5.74 6.77
C GLY A 94 -6.96 -5.87 6.60
N PRO A 95 -7.47 -7.05 6.21
CA PRO A 95 -8.90 -7.23 5.92
C PRO A 95 -9.84 -6.86 7.09
N GLU A 96 -9.44 -7.18 8.33
CA GLU A 96 -10.21 -6.82 9.52
C GLU A 96 -10.21 -5.30 9.76
N GLN A 97 -9.06 -4.66 9.60
CA GLN A 97 -8.94 -3.20 9.76
C GLN A 97 -9.74 -2.45 8.69
N ALA A 98 -9.70 -2.93 7.44
CA ALA A 98 -10.47 -2.34 6.35
C ALA A 98 -11.98 -2.46 6.57
N ALA A 99 -12.47 -3.64 7.00
CA ALA A 99 -13.88 -3.83 7.34
C ALA A 99 -14.31 -2.94 8.51
N ALA A 100 -13.50 -2.86 9.57
CA ALA A 100 -13.75 -2.01 10.72
C ALA A 100 -13.80 -0.53 10.34
N ARG A 101 -12.90 -0.07 9.46
CA ARG A 101 -12.86 1.31 8.96
C ARG A 101 -14.15 1.69 8.22
N LEU A 102 -14.69 0.78 7.42
CA LEU A 102 -15.97 0.96 6.74
C LEU A 102 -17.20 0.87 7.67
N GLY A 103 -17.01 0.36 8.89
CA GLY A 103 -18.10 0.04 9.82
C GLY A 103 -18.93 -1.16 9.38
N VAL A 104 -18.39 -2.06 8.55
CA VAL A 104 -19.09 -3.25 8.03
C VAL A 104 -18.50 -4.53 8.60
N ARG A 105 -19.21 -5.64 8.46
CA ARG A 105 -18.69 -6.94 8.91
C ARG A 105 -17.61 -7.45 7.95
N ARG A 106 -16.67 -8.24 8.46
CA ARG A 106 -15.62 -8.90 7.67
C ARG A 106 -16.16 -9.68 6.45
N VAL A 107 -17.33 -10.31 6.60
CA VAL A 107 -17.99 -11.05 5.50
C VAL A 107 -18.48 -10.13 4.39
N ASP A 108 -18.96 -8.93 4.73
CA ASP A 108 -19.42 -7.95 3.73
C ASP A 108 -18.21 -7.41 2.95
N PHE A 109 -17.10 -7.13 3.65
CA PHE A 109 -15.85 -6.76 2.98
C PHE A 109 -15.29 -7.87 2.06
N GLU A 110 -15.45 -9.14 2.43
CA GLU A 110 -15.07 -10.25 1.53
C GLU A 110 -15.94 -10.28 0.27
N TRP A 111 -17.22 -9.96 0.39
CA TRP A 111 -18.09 -9.82 -0.78
C TRP A 111 -17.63 -8.70 -1.69
N MET A 112 -17.27 -7.52 -1.16
CA MET A 112 -16.72 -6.42 -1.96
C MET A 112 -15.48 -6.87 -2.77
N ARG A 113 -14.58 -7.63 -2.13
CA ARG A 113 -13.41 -8.20 -2.81
C ARG A 113 -13.79 -9.21 -3.89
N ARG A 114 -14.78 -10.07 -3.64
CA ARG A 114 -15.29 -11.04 -4.62
C ARG A 114 -16.02 -10.38 -5.79
N LEU A 115 -16.66 -9.25 -5.56
CA LEU A 115 -17.34 -8.46 -6.57
C LEU A 115 -16.36 -7.62 -7.42
N GLY A 116 -15.07 -7.58 -7.07
CA GLY A 116 -14.05 -6.83 -7.80
C GLY A 116 -13.90 -5.38 -7.35
N TRP A 117 -14.70 -4.92 -6.40
CA TRP A 117 -14.75 -3.50 -5.99
C TRP A 117 -13.47 -3.02 -5.32
N ILE A 118 -12.72 -3.93 -4.71
CA ILE A 118 -11.44 -3.62 -4.10
C ILE A 118 -10.44 -4.75 -4.31
N SER A 119 -9.22 -4.37 -4.68
CA SER A 119 -8.09 -5.28 -4.86
C SER A 119 -6.97 -4.95 -3.86
N PRO A 120 -6.25 -5.97 -3.34
CA PRO A 120 -5.07 -5.74 -2.52
C PRO A 120 -4.02 -4.94 -3.31
N VAL A 121 -3.42 -3.95 -2.66
CA VAL A 121 -2.31 -3.16 -3.23
C VAL A 121 -0.95 -3.79 -2.94
N SER A 122 -0.89 -4.70 -1.97
CA SER A 122 0.29 -5.47 -1.62
C SER A 122 -0.08 -6.69 -0.78
N TRP A 123 0.91 -7.55 -0.51
CA TRP A 123 0.79 -8.71 0.35
C TRP A 123 1.87 -8.66 1.43
N GLY A 124 1.49 -8.94 2.67
CA GLY A 124 2.39 -8.89 3.82
C GLY A 124 2.39 -10.19 4.60
N ARG A 125 3.58 -10.64 5.04
CA ARG A 125 3.65 -11.76 6.00
C ARG A 125 3.12 -11.29 7.36
N VAL A 126 2.10 -11.97 7.85
CA VAL A 126 1.57 -11.82 9.20
C VAL A 126 1.89 -13.09 9.97
N GLN A 127 2.54 -12.96 11.12
CA GLN A 127 2.81 -14.08 12.02
C GLN A 127 1.67 -14.19 13.03
N PHE A 128 0.99 -15.34 13.04
CA PHE A 128 0.06 -15.68 14.12
C PHE A 128 0.81 -16.48 15.18
N GLY A 129 1.02 -15.88 16.35
CA GLY A 129 1.73 -16.50 17.48
C GLY A 129 3.26 -16.45 17.38
N ALA A 130 3.94 -17.04 18.37
CA ALA A 130 5.40 -16.95 18.53
C ALA A 130 6.22 -17.90 17.63
N SER A 131 5.59 -18.71 16.78
CA SER A 131 6.30 -19.70 15.94
C SER A 131 6.33 -19.28 14.47
N LYS A 132 7.48 -19.46 13.81
CA LYS A 132 7.69 -19.16 12.37
C LYS A 132 6.85 -20.03 11.43
N ALA A 133 6.20 -21.09 11.94
CA ALA A 133 5.41 -22.04 11.16
C ALA A 133 4.01 -21.53 10.78
N GLY A 134 3.54 -20.40 11.35
CA GLY A 134 2.22 -19.82 11.09
C GLY A 134 2.22 -18.52 10.29
N ALA A 135 3.32 -18.17 9.62
CA ALA A 135 3.43 -16.93 8.86
C ALA A 135 2.62 -17.02 7.55
N VAL A 136 1.48 -16.36 7.49
CA VAL A 136 0.62 -16.31 6.30
C VAL A 136 0.80 -14.98 5.57
N ASN A 137 0.74 -15.00 4.24
CA ASN A 137 0.65 -13.77 3.46
C ASN A 137 -0.79 -13.25 3.50
N ALA A 138 -0.99 -12.12 4.18
CA ALA A 138 -2.25 -11.42 4.23
C ALA A 138 -2.27 -10.30 3.18
N PRO A 139 -3.40 -10.11 2.46
CA PRO A 139 -3.55 -8.97 1.58
C PRO A 139 -3.61 -7.67 2.39
N ARG A 140 -3.06 -6.60 1.83
CA ARG A 140 -3.17 -5.24 2.37
C ARG A 140 -3.86 -4.34 1.37
N PHE A 141 -4.70 -3.47 1.87
CA PHE A 141 -5.48 -2.50 1.10
C PHE A 141 -5.01 -1.09 1.44
N ALA A 142 -4.96 -0.20 0.45
CA ALA A 142 -4.70 1.22 0.70
C ALA A 142 -5.90 1.82 1.43
N THR A 143 -5.64 2.62 2.46
CA THR A 143 -6.66 3.28 3.28
C THR A 143 -7.62 4.12 2.43
N GLY A 144 -7.10 4.88 1.47
CA GLY A 144 -7.90 5.67 0.55
C GLY A 144 -8.83 4.85 -0.34
N HIS A 145 -8.36 3.71 -0.87
CA HIS A 145 -9.22 2.84 -1.68
C HIS A 145 -10.38 2.27 -0.87
N VAL A 146 -10.16 2.02 0.43
CA VAL A 146 -11.23 1.62 1.35
C VAL A 146 -12.20 2.78 1.59
N ASP A 147 -11.69 3.99 1.83
CA ASP A 147 -12.51 5.18 2.09
C ASP A 147 -13.34 5.63 0.90
N ASP A 148 -12.86 5.40 -0.33
CA ASP A 148 -13.55 5.76 -1.55
C ASP A 148 -14.73 4.82 -1.87
N LEU A 149 -14.76 3.60 -1.32
CA LEU A 149 -15.77 2.58 -1.67
C LEU A 149 -17.22 3.11 -1.60
N PRO A 150 -17.64 3.87 -0.55
CA PRO A 150 -18.98 4.42 -0.51
C PRO A 150 -19.30 5.44 -1.59
N ALA A 151 -18.31 6.23 -2.02
CA ALA A 151 -18.48 7.20 -3.10
C ALA A 151 -18.47 6.52 -4.48
N THR A 152 -17.69 5.45 -4.65
CA THR A 152 -17.62 4.65 -5.89
C THR A 152 -18.86 3.79 -6.10
N HIS A 153 -19.51 3.35 -5.02
CA HIS A 153 -20.74 2.55 -5.05
C HIS A 153 -21.92 3.24 -4.37
N PRO A 154 -22.41 4.38 -4.92
CA PRO A 154 -23.52 5.13 -4.34
C PRO A 154 -24.86 4.39 -4.43
N GLU A 155 -24.96 3.36 -5.29
CA GLU A 155 -26.13 2.49 -5.44
C GLU A 155 -26.39 1.61 -4.22
N ILE A 156 -25.42 1.47 -3.32
CA ILE A 156 -25.52 0.63 -2.14
C ILE A 156 -26.02 1.45 -0.95
N ASP A 157 -27.03 0.93 -0.24
CA ASP A 157 -27.41 1.48 1.06
C ASP A 157 -26.36 1.10 2.12
N TRP A 158 -25.32 1.94 2.22
CA TRP A 158 -24.24 1.79 3.20
C TRP A 158 -24.72 1.84 4.65
N THR A 159 -25.81 2.57 4.92
CA THR A 159 -26.40 2.64 6.26
C THR A 159 -27.02 1.32 6.63
N GLN A 160 -27.77 0.70 5.71
CA GLN A 160 -28.31 -0.64 5.90
C GLN A 160 -27.19 -1.66 6.04
N LEU A 161 -26.17 -1.61 5.17
CA LEU A 161 -25.07 -2.56 5.18
C LEU A 161 -24.32 -2.57 6.52
N ARG A 162 -24.04 -1.38 7.09
CA ARG A 162 -23.40 -1.22 8.41
C ARG A 162 -24.25 -1.73 9.58
N ARG A 163 -25.59 -1.78 9.42
CA ARG A 163 -26.53 -2.25 10.45
C ARG A 163 -26.79 -3.76 10.41
N VAL A 164 -26.29 -4.48 9.40
CA VAL A 164 -26.57 -5.92 9.27
C VAL A 164 -25.98 -6.69 10.45
N GLY A 165 -26.84 -7.31 11.25
CA GLY A 165 -26.43 -8.09 12.43
C GLY A 165 -25.72 -9.40 12.09
N LYS A 166 -25.06 -9.98 13.10
CA LYS A 166 -24.41 -11.31 13.01
C LYS A 166 -25.43 -12.38 12.60
N GLY A 167 -25.00 -13.37 11.80
CA GLY A 167 -25.84 -14.49 11.35
C GLY A 167 -26.78 -14.18 10.18
N ARG A 168 -26.87 -12.92 9.74
CA ARG A 168 -27.65 -12.54 8.54
C ARG A 168 -26.79 -12.62 7.28
N ARG A 169 -27.37 -13.11 6.18
CA ARG A 169 -26.72 -13.10 4.86
C ARG A 169 -26.38 -11.67 4.45
N SER A 170 -25.21 -11.48 3.85
CA SER A 170 -24.81 -10.19 3.30
C SER A 170 -25.76 -9.74 2.19
N PRO A 171 -26.25 -8.49 2.20
CA PRO A 171 -26.99 -7.91 1.07
C PRO A 171 -26.20 -7.97 -0.25
N LEU A 172 -24.87 -7.86 -0.17
CA LEU A 172 -23.97 -7.91 -1.33
C LEU A 172 -23.95 -9.29 -2.01
N ALA A 173 -24.36 -10.35 -1.30
CA ALA A 173 -24.39 -11.71 -1.85
C ALA A 173 -25.49 -11.93 -2.91
N ALA A 174 -26.36 -10.94 -3.14
CA ALA A 174 -27.35 -10.95 -4.23
C ALA A 174 -26.80 -10.32 -5.52
N LEU A 175 -25.68 -9.61 -5.43
CA LEU A 175 -25.04 -8.97 -6.57
C LEU A 175 -24.22 -9.99 -7.36
N ARG A 176 -24.16 -9.80 -8.68
CA ARG A 176 -23.32 -10.64 -9.55
C ARG A 176 -21.87 -10.15 -9.46
N PRO A 177 -20.89 -11.06 -9.28
CA PRO A 177 -19.49 -10.70 -9.43
C PRO A 177 -19.20 -10.19 -10.83
N GLU A 178 -18.30 -9.22 -10.96
CA GLU A 178 -17.68 -8.95 -12.25
C GLU A 178 -16.95 -10.22 -12.75
N PRO A 179 -17.00 -10.52 -14.05
CA PRO A 179 -16.25 -11.63 -14.61
C PRO A 179 -14.75 -11.39 -14.37
N THR A 180 -14.06 -12.37 -13.79
CA THR A 180 -12.62 -12.32 -13.57
C THR A 180 -11.91 -12.05 -14.90
N PRO A 181 -11.03 -11.04 -15.01
CA PRO A 181 -10.25 -10.84 -16.21
C PRO A 181 -9.38 -12.09 -16.44
N VAL A 182 -9.57 -12.74 -17.59
CA VAL A 182 -8.72 -13.84 -18.03
C VAL A 182 -7.40 -13.22 -18.47
N PRO A 183 -6.24 -13.59 -17.88
CA PRO A 183 -4.96 -13.11 -18.36
C PRO A 183 -4.75 -13.59 -19.80
N ALA A 184 -4.37 -12.66 -20.68
CA ALA A 184 -4.00 -12.93 -22.07
C ALA A 184 -2.67 -13.69 -22.16
#